data_AF-A0A7V6VQR8-F1
#
_entry.id   AF-A0A7V6VQR8-F1
#
_cell.length_a   1.000
_cell.length_b   1.000
_cell.length_c   1.000
_cell.angle_alpha   90.00
_cell.angle_beta   90.00
_cell.angle_gamma   90.00
#
_symmetry.space_group_name_H-M   'P 1'
#
loop_
_entity.id
_entity.type
_entity.pdbx_description
1 polymer ?
#
loop_
_entity_poly.entity_id
_entity_poly.type
_entity_poly.pdbx_seq_one_letter_code
_entity_poly.pdbx_strand_id
1 'polypeptide(L)' 'MILIAPSLLSADFLHLEKEVTLMQESGADWLHYDV' A
#
# COMPACT_ATOMS: atom_id res chain seq x y z
N MET A 1 12.98 -8.89 12.62
CA MET A 1 11.83 -9.10 11.73
C MET A 1 11.79 -7.92 10.77
N ILE A 2 11.66 -8.15 9.46
CA ILE A 2 11.61 -7.08 8.45
C ILE A 2 10.14 -6.75 8.21
N LEU A 3 9.81 -5.45 8.11
CA LEU A 3 8.48 -4.96 7.76
C LEU A 3 8.51 -4.33 6.37
N ILE A 4 7.48 -4.59 5.57
CA ILE A 4 7.28 -3.99 4.26
C ILE A 4 6.03 -3.11 4.31
N ALA A 5 6.21 -1.81 4.05
CA ALA A 5 5.15 -0.82 4.06
C ALA A 5 5.20 0.06 2.79
N PRO A 6 4.51 -0.32 1.70
CA PRO A 6 4.45 0.50 0.49
C PRO A 6 3.78 1.85 0.76
N SER A 7 4.24 2.89 0.07
CA SER A 7 3.70 4.26 0.21
C SER A 7 2.37 4.39 -0.53
N LEU A 8 1.32 4.76 0.21
CA LEU A 8 0.00 5.05 -0.36
C LEU A 8 0.04 6.26 -1.30
N LEU A 9 0.96 7.20 -1.08
CA LEU A 9 1.13 8.36 -1.97
C LEU A 9 1.66 7.98 -3.36
N SER A 10 2.18 6.77 -3.53
CA SER A 10 2.63 6.24 -4.82
C SER A 10 1.54 5.47 -5.58
N ALA A 11 0.37 5.25 -4.97
CA ALA A 11 -0.76 4.54 -5.58
C ALA A 11 -1.45 5.38 -6.66
N ASP A 12 -2.20 4.73 -7.55
CA ASP A 12 -3.19 5.42 -8.38
C ASP A 12 -4.42 5.80 -7.54
N PHE A 13 -4.57 7.09 -7.24
CA PHE A 13 -5.66 7.60 -6.39
C PHE A 13 -7.06 7.47 -7.03
N LEU A 14 -7.15 7.33 -8.36
CA LEU A 14 -8.43 7.09 -9.02
C LEU A 14 -8.92 5.64 -8.84
N HIS A 15 -8.04 4.74 -8.41
CA HIS A 15 -8.31 3.31 -8.25
C HIS A 15 -7.84 2.77 -6.89
N LEU A 16 -7.95 3.56 -5.81
CA LEU A 16 -7.40 3.21 -4.49
C LEU A 16 -7.83 1.84 -3.97
N GLU A 17 -9.09 1.42 -4.18
CA GLU A 17 -9.56 0.10 -3.76
C GLU A 17 -8.72 -1.03 -4.38
N LYS A 18 -8.47 -0.95 -5.68
CA LYS A 18 -7.68 -1.92 -6.42
C LYS A 18 -6.21 -1.89 -5.97
N GLU A 19 -5.64 -0.70 -5.82
CA GLU A 19 -4.26 -0.51 -5.37
C GLU A 19 -4.03 -1.10 -3.98
N VAL A 20 -4.91 -0.80 -3.02
CA VAL A 20 -4.85 -1.33 -1.65
C VAL A 20 -5.04 -2.85 -1.63
N THR A 21 -5.97 -3.38 -2.41
CA THR A 21 -6.19 -4.83 -2.53
C THR A 21 -4.92 -5.53 -3.06
N LEU A 22 -4.30 -5.00 -4.11
CA LEU A 22 -3.06 -5.52 -4.66
C LEU A 22 -1.92 -5.51 -3.64
N MET A 23 -1.78 -4.42 -2.86
CA MET A 23 -0.76 -4.32 -1.82
C MET A 23 -0.97 -5.37 -0.71
N GLN A 24 -2.22 -5.57 -0.27
CA GLN A 24 -2.55 -6.58 0.73
C GLN A 24 -2.28 -8.00 0.21
N GLU A 25 -2.70 -8.31 -1.02
CA GLU A 25 -2.44 -9.60 -1.67
C GLU A 25 -0.95 -9.87 -1.90
N SER A 26 -0.16 -8.80 -2.07
CA SER A 26 1.30 -8.88 -2.20
C SER A 26 2.03 -9.14 -0.87
N GLY A 27 1.30 -9.21 0.25
CA GLY A 27 1.86 -9.47 1.57
C GLY A 27 2.50 -8.26 2.22
N ALA A 28 2.04 -7.05 1.91
CA ALA A 28 2.43 -5.86 2.67
C ALA A 28 2.02 -6.01 4.13
N ASP A 29 2.92 -5.68 5.05
CA ASP A 29 2.60 -5.70 6.48
C ASP A 29 1.68 -4.52 6.81
N TRP A 30 2.11 -3.31 6.46
CA TRP A 30 1.41 -2.04 6.69
C TRP A 30 1.33 -1.20 5.41
N LEU A 31 0.62 -0.07 5.46
CA LEU A 31 0.69 0.97 4.44
C LEU A 31 1.41 2.19 5.03
N HIS A 32 2.34 2.77 4.27
CA HIS A 32 3.03 4.00 4.63
C HIS A 32 2.23 5.21 4.11
N TYR A 33 1.91 6.15 4.99
CA TYR A 33 1.15 7.36 4.65
C TYR A 33 1.86 8.59 5.20
N ASP A 34 2.42 9.40 4.31
CA ASP A 34 3.10 10.66 4.65
C ASP A 34 2.09 11.82 4.65
N VAL A 35 2.11 12.64 5.71
CA VAL A 35 1.29 13.86 5.89
C VAL A 35 2.17 15.10 5.84
#